data_AF-A0A933CED9-F1
#
_entry.id   AF-A0A933CED9-F1
#
_cell.length_a   1.000
_cell.length_b   1.000
_cell.length_c   1.000
_cell.angle_alpha   90.00
_cell.angle_beta   90.00
_cell.angle_gamma   90.00
#
_symmetry.space_group_name_H-M   'P 1'
#
loop_
_entity.id
_entity.type
_entity.pdbx_description
1 polymer ?
#
loop_
_entity_poly.entity_id
_entity_poly.type
_entity_poly.pdbx_seq_one_letter_code
_entity_poly.pdbx_strand_id
1 'polypeptide(L)'
;MPKEIVLDIETQNSFADVGKYDPTLLKVSLVGVYVSATDTYLSFLEHELSQMWPLLESADRIIGYNIIGFDFPVLNQYYAGDLGKFASLDIMYEIEKKIGFRVKLDDVAQATLGVGKSGHGLQAIEFFRRGEIDKLRDYCLMDVKITKEVYEAGLRERTVKYKDRAGNLVSVPVDFELKNEGRKAVNLTMPF
;
A
#
# COMPACT_ATOMS: atom_id res chain seq x y z
N MET A 1 -10.59 -14.10 12.95
CA MET A 1 -9.96 -12.77 12.79
C MET A 1 -10.44 -12.21 11.46
N PRO A 2 -10.59 -10.88 11.31
CA PRO A 2 -10.95 -10.28 10.03
C PRO A 2 -9.88 -10.61 8.98
N LYS A 3 -10.31 -10.80 7.73
CA LYS A 3 -9.44 -10.98 6.57
C LYS A 3 -9.04 -9.60 6.05
N GLU A 4 -7.93 -9.09 6.54
CA GLU A 4 -7.34 -7.82 6.11
C GLU A 4 -6.22 -8.10 5.13
N ILE A 5 -6.08 -7.21 4.16
CA ILE A 5 -5.02 -7.28 3.15
C ILE A 5 -4.19 -6.02 3.23
N VAL A 6 -2.88 -6.17 3.41
CA VAL A 6 -1.94 -5.06 3.21
C VAL A 6 -1.48 -5.09 1.76
N LEU A 7 -1.48 -3.96 1.06
CA LEU A 7 -1.21 -3.85 -0.36
C LEU A 7 -0.24 -2.70 -0.64
N ASP A 8 0.64 -2.93 -1.60
CA ASP A 8 1.51 -1.93 -2.22
C ASP A 8 1.71 -2.28 -3.70
N ILE A 9 1.97 -1.28 -4.56
CA ILE A 9 2.21 -1.48 -5.98
C ILE A 9 3.52 -0.86 -6.45
N GLU A 10 4.05 -1.46 -7.52
CA GLU A 10 5.11 -0.88 -8.32
C GLU A 10 4.60 -0.57 -9.73
N THR A 11 5.21 0.43 -10.37
CA THR A 11 4.83 0.88 -11.71
C THR A 11 5.91 0.58 -12.76
N GLN A 12 5.50 0.50 -14.03
CA GLN A 12 6.40 0.31 -15.18
C GLN A 12 7.08 1.62 -15.61
N ASN A 13 6.38 2.73 -15.36
CA ASN A 13 6.73 4.08 -15.78
C ASN A 13 6.56 5.05 -14.61
N SER A 14 7.20 6.21 -14.73
CA SER A 14 7.20 7.29 -13.76
C SER A 14 6.38 8.50 -14.26
N PHE A 15 6.10 9.44 -13.36
CA PHE A 15 5.50 10.73 -13.74
C PHE A 15 6.36 11.53 -14.72
N ALA A 16 7.69 11.35 -14.69
CA ALA A 16 8.59 11.99 -15.64
C ALA A 16 8.41 11.41 -17.06
N ASP A 17 8.14 10.10 -17.18
CA ASP A 17 7.92 9.46 -18.49
C ASP A 17 6.59 9.92 -19.13
N VAL A 18 5.57 10.24 -18.33
CA VAL A 18 4.25 10.67 -18.82
C VAL A 18 4.04 12.19 -18.82
N GLY A 19 4.98 12.94 -18.23
CA GLY A 19 4.98 14.42 -18.23
C GLY A 19 3.90 15.08 -17.37
N LYS A 20 3.18 14.32 -16.54
CA LYS A 20 2.09 14.82 -15.69
C LYS A 20 2.02 14.04 -14.38
N TYR A 21 1.72 14.73 -13.29
CA TYR A 21 1.44 14.10 -11.99
C TYR A 21 0.00 13.58 -11.95
N ASP A 22 -0.23 12.45 -12.60
CA ASP A 22 -1.53 11.80 -12.72
C ASP A 22 -1.35 10.27 -12.62
N PRO A 23 -1.71 9.64 -11.49
CA PRO A 23 -1.49 8.20 -11.27
C PRO A 23 -2.19 7.33 -12.31
N THR A 24 -3.28 7.82 -12.93
CA THR A 24 -4.02 7.09 -13.97
C THR A 24 -3.25 6.95 -15.29
N LEU A 25 -2.10 7.60 -15.42
CA LEU A 25 -1.19 7.45 -16.57
C LEU A 25 -0.09 6.42 -16.33
N LEU A 26 0.02 5.89 -15.11
CA LEU A 26 1.00 4.87 -14.76
C LEU A 26 0.43 3.48 -15.01
N LYS A 27 1.32 2.53 -15.33
CA LYS A 27 1.00 1.12 -15.52
C LYS A 27 1.58 0.30 -14.39
N VAL A 28 0.86 -0.71 -13.93
CA VAL A 28 1.30 -1.62 -12.86
C VAL A 28 2.41 -2.52 -13.40
N SER A 29 3.55 -2.60 -12.71
CA SER A 29 4.56 -3.63 -12.97
C SER A 29 4.34 -4.85 -12.07
N LEU A 30 4.08 -4.61 -10.78
CA LEU A 30 3.89 -5.64 -9.77
C LEU A 30 2.98 -5.13 -8.64
N VAL A 31 2.21 -6.03 -8.03
CA VAL A 31 1.45 -5.79 -6.81
C VAL A 31 1.90 -6.77 -5.75
N GLY A 32 2.28 -6.27 -4.59
CA GLY A 32 2.59 -7.05 -3.40
C GLY A 32 1.40 -7.03 -2.46
N VAL A 33 1.08 -8.17 -1.86
CA VAL A 33 0.06 -8.25 -0.81
C VAL A 33 0.49 -9.14 0.35
N TYR A 34 0.00 -8.80 1.54
CA TYR A 34 0.00 -9.67 2.71
C TYR A 34 -1.44 -9.99 3.11
N VAL A 35 -1.74 -11.26 3.38
CA VAL A 35 -3.07 -11.76 3.72
C VAL A 35 -3.12 -12.20 5.17
N SER A 36 -3.86 -11.49 6.02
CA SER A 36 -3.89 -11.76 7.47
C SER A 36 -4.49 -13.14 7.81
N ALA A 37 -5.44 -13.63 7.00
CA ALA A 37 -6.13 -14.89 7.25
C ALA A 37 -5.22 -16.12 7.11
N THR A 38 -4.15 -16.01 6.33
CA THR A 38 -3.21 -17.10 6.04
C THR A 38 -1.78 -16.80 6.48
N ASP A 39 -1.49 -15.58 6.93
CA ASP A 39 -0.14 -15.10 7.27
C ASP A 39 0.85 -15.30 6.09
N THR A 40 0.42 -14.93 4.89
CA THR A 40 1.18 -15.14 3.65
C THR A 40 1.38 -13.86 2.87
N TYR A 41 2.58 -13.73 2.30
CA TYR A 41 2.91 -12.73 1.29
C TYR A 41 2.73 -13.32 -0.11
N LEU A 42 2.12 -12.57 -1.02
CA LEU A 42 1.91 -12.93 -2.42
C LEU A 42 2.28 -11.74 -3.29
N SER A 43 2.71 -12.02 -4.53
CA SER A 43 3.00 -10.98 -5.52
C SER A 43 2.36 -11.33 -6.86
N PHE A 44 1.88 -10.34 -7.58
CA PHE A 44 1.23 -10.50 -8.88
C PHE A 44 1.83 -9.51 -9.89
N LEU A 45 2.31 -10.00 -11.02
CA LEU A 45 2.64 -9.17 -12.17
C LEU A 45 1.36 -8.65 -12.84
N GLU A 46 1.50 -7.67 -13.74
CA GLU A 46 0.38 -7.07 -14.49
C GLU A 46 -0.55 -8.13 -15.13
N HIS A 47 0.01 -9.17 -15.73
CA HIS A 47 -0.76 -10.23 -16.38
C HIS A 47 -1.39 -11.25 -15.39
N GLU A 48 -1.04 -11.18 -14.11
CA GLU A 48 -1.51 -12.07 -13.05
C GLU A 48 -2.60 -11.41 -12.18
N LEU A 49 -2.91 -10.13 -12.41
CA LEU A 49 -3.85 -9.35 -11.57
C LEU A 49 -5.25 -9.97 -11.47
N SER A 50 -5.70 -10.69 -12.51
CA SER A 50 -6.98 -11.41 -12.46
C SER A 50 -7.07 -12.43 -11.32
N GLN A 51 -5.94 -13.00 -10.90
CA GLN A 51 -5.85 -13.95 -9.79
C GLN A 51 -5.94 -13.24 -8.43
N MET A 52 -5.62 -11.95 -8.38
CA MET A 52 -5.63 -11.14 -7.16
C MET A 52 -7.02 -10.59 -6.83
N TRP A 53 -7.87 -10.31 -7.83
CA TRP A 53 -9.17 -9.67 -7.57
C TRP A 53 -10.08 -10.45 -6.61
N PRO A 54 -10.24 -11.79 -6.71
CA PRO A 54 -11.04 -12.55 -5.75
C PRO A 54 -10.51 -12.45 -4.32
N LEU A 55 -9.19 -12.27 -4.17
CA LEU A 55 -8.55 -12.10 -2.88
C LEU A 55 -8.95 -10.74 -2.25
N LEU A 56 -8.90 -9.64 -3.03
CA LEU A 56 -9.33 -8.31 -2.56
C LEU A 56 -10.83 -8.24 -2.29
N GLU A 57 -11.65 -8.80 -3.17
CA GLU A 57 -13.13 -8.79 -3.07
C GLU A 57 -13.67 -9.52 -1.84
N SER A 58 -12.91 -10.50 -1.35
CA SER A 58 -13.27 -11.24 -0.14
C SER A 58 -12.64 -10.66 1.15
N ALA A 59 -11.86 -9.58 1.06
CA ALA A 59 -11.26 -8.92 2.22
C ALA A 59 -12.30 -8.07 2.98
N ASP A 60 -12.16 -8.04 4.30
CA ASP A 60 -12.91 -7.13 5.16
C ASP A 60 -12.41 -5.69 5.04
N ARG A 61 -11.11 -5.50 4.76
CA ARG A 61 -10.48 -4.19 4.50
C ARG A 61 -9.15 -4.32 3.76
N ILE A 62 -8.83 -3.33 2.94
CA ILE A 62 -7.51 -3.14 2.31
C ILE A 62 -6.73 -2.07 3.07
N ILE A 63 -5.47 -2.33 3.40
CA ILE A 63 -4.58 -1.45 4.17
C ILE A 63 -3.39 -1.11 3.27
N GLY A 64 -2.95 0.14 3.29
CA GLY A 64 -1.71 0.51 2.63
C GLY A 64 -1.24 1.91 2.97
N TYR A 65 -0.29 2.41 2.19
CA TYR A 65 0.35 3.71 2.44
C TYR A 65 0.20 4.62 1.22
N ASN A 66 -0.69 5.61 1.28
CA ASN A 66 -1.12 6.42 0.12
C ASN A 66 -1.94 5.64 -0.94
N ILE A 67 -2.54 4.52 -0.56
CA ILE A 67 -3.33 3.68 -1.47
C ILE A 67 -4.52 4.40 -2.10
N ILE A 68 -5.17 5.33 -1.38
CA ILE A 68 -6.32 6.06 -1.91
C ILE A 68 -5.85 7.10 -2.94
N GLY A 69 -4.70 7.72 -2.69
CA GLY A 69 -4.15 8.79 -3.51
C GLY A 69 -3.31 8.32 -4.71
N PHE A 70 -2.92 7.04 -4.74
CA PHE A 70 -1.98 6.52 -5.74
C PHE A 70 -2.38 5.13 -6.25
N ASP A 71 -2.32 4.11 -5.40
CA ASP A 71 -2.45 2.71 -5.80
C ASP A 71 -3.82 2.39 -6.42
N PHE A 72 -4.90 2.81 -5.77
CA PHE A 72 -6.27 2.60 -6.26
C PHE A 72 -6.52 3.28 -7.62
N PRO A 73 -6.19 4.57 -7.83
CA PRO A 73 -6.23 5.16 -9.15
C PRO A 73 -5.48 4.39 -10.24
N VAL A 74 -4.31 3.82 -9.92
CA VAL A 74 -3.51 3.06 -10.88
C VAL A 74 -4.18 1.70 -11.16
N LEU A 75 -4.57 0.97 -10.12
CA LEU A 75 -5.19 -0.35 -10.20
C LEU A 75 -6.60 -0.34 -10.80
N ASN A 76 -7.37 0.73 -10.63
CA ASN A 76 -8.71 0.88 -11.21
C ASN A 76 -8.69 0.89 -12.75
N GLN A 77 -7.54 1.09 -13.40
CA GLN A 77 -7.40 0.89 -14.85
C GLN A 77 -7.52 -0.59 -15.25
N TYR A 78 -7.28 -1.50 -14.31
CA TYR A 78 -7.23 -2.96 -14.51
C TYR A 78 -8.41 -3.69 -13.86
N TYR A 79 -9.11 -3.04 -12.93
CA TYR A 79 -10.23 -3.62 -12.20
C TYR A 79 -11.57 -3.17 -12.78
N ALA A 80 -12.50 -4.11 -12.97
CA ALA A 80 -13.81 -3.81 -13.57
C ALA A 80 -14.75 -3.01 -12.64
N GLY A 81 -14.50 -3.07 -11.33
CA GLY A 81 -15.24 -2.34 -10.31
C GLY A 81 -14.58 -1.01 -9.94
N ASP A 82 -14.72 -0.63 -8.67
CA ASP A 82 -14.10 0.57 -8.12
C ASP A 82 -13.48 0.25 -6.75
N LEU A 83 -12.15 0.21 -6.70
CA LEU A 83 -11.39 -0.05 -5.48
C LEU A 83 -11.63 1.00 -4.39
N GLY A 84 -12.01 2.23 -4.77
CA GLY A 84 -12.35 3.29 -3.81
C GLY A 84 -13.62 3.00 -2.98
N LYS A 85 -14.42 2.00 -3.37
CA LYS A 85 -15.60 1.57 -2.61
C LYS A 85 -15.30 0.52 -1.55
N PHE A 86 -14.10 -0.06 -1.57
CA PHE A 86 -13.68 -1.05 -0.58
C PHE A 86 -13.43 -0.36 0.76
N ALA A 87 -13.75 -1.05 1.85
CA ALA A 87 -13.27 -0.63 3.15
C ALA A 87 -11.74 -0.56 3.07
N SER A 88 -11.18 0.58 3.45
CA SER A 88 -9.73 0.82 3.36
C SER A 88 -9.19 1.57 4.55
N LEU A 89 -7.91 1.34 4.85
CA LEU A 89 -7.11 2.13 5.79
C LEU A 89 -5.87 2.62 5.05
N ASP A 90 -5.80 3.93 4.82
CA ASP A 90 -4.62 4.60 4.29
C ASP A 90 -3.84 5.24 5.43
N ILE A 91 -2.70 4.66 5.77
CA ILE A 91 -1.88 5.07 6.92
C ILE A 91 -1.37 6.50 6.74
N MET A 92 -0.93 6.85 5.53
CA MET A 92 -0.43 8.20 5.24
C MET A 92 -1.53 9.23 5.42
N TYR A 93 -2.73 8.93 4.93
CA TYR A 93 -3.89 9.79 5.07
C TYR A 93 -4.30 10.00 6.53
N GLU A 94 -4.31 8.94 7.35
CA GLU A 94 -4.61 9.06 8.78
C GLU A 94 -3.57 9.92 9.53
N ILE A 95 -2.29 9.83 9.17
CA ILE A 95 -1.24 10.70 9.71
C ILE A 95 -1.46 12.14 9.25
N GLU A 96 -1.67 12.35 7.95
CA GLU A 96 -1.87 13.67 7.34
C GLU A 96 -3.05 14.41 7.99
N LYS A 97 -4.15 13.72 8.29
CA LYS A 97 -5.30 14.29 9.02
C LYS A 97 -4.95 14.87 10.40
N LYS A 98 -3.90 14.36 11.05
CA LYS A 98 -3.49 14.80 12.39
C LYS A 98 -2.50 15.95 12.36
N ILE A 99 -1.61 15.97 11.37
CA ILE A 99 -0.47 16.90 11.34
C ILE A 99 -0.52 17.92 10.20
N GLY A 100 -1.39 17.74 9.21
CA GLY A 100 -1.61 18.66 8.09
C GLY A 100 -0.62 18.55 6.93
N PHE A 101 0.23 17.51 6.91
CA PHE A 101 1.15 17.24 5.81
C PHE A 101 1.49 15.75 5.71
N ARG A 102 2.00 15.32 4.55
CA ARG A 102 2.37 13.94 4.26
C ARG A 102 3.76 13.60 4.77
N VAL A 103 3.92 12.38 5.26
CA VAL A 103 5.19 11.80 5.71
C VAL A 103 5.46 10.56 4.87
N LYS A 104 6.73 10.29 4.53
CA LYS A 104 7.09 9.08 3.78
C LYS A 104 7.00 7.84 4.67
N LEU A 105 6.68 6.70 4.08
CA LEU A 105 6.64 5.41 4.78
C LEU A 105 7.95 5.15 5.52
N ASP A 106 9.09 5.33 4.85
CA ASP A 106 10.41 5.09 5.43
C ASP A 106 10.68 5.95 6.68
N ASP A 107 10.25 7.23 6.66
CA ASP A 107 10.43 8.14 7.80
C ASP A 107 9.58 7.68 8.99
N VAL A 108 8.36 7.21 8.73
CA VAL A 108 7.46 6.67 9.76
C VAL A 108 7.98 5.34 10.30
N ALA A 109 8.39 4.44 9.42
CA ALA A 109 8.94 3.13 9.78
C ALA A 109 10.22 3.27 10.61
N GLN A 110 11.15 4.13 10.18
CA GLN A 110 12.39 4.38 10.90
C GLN A 110 12.16 4.97 12.29
N ALA A 111 11.19 5.88 12.42
CA ALA A 111 10.87 6.52 13.69
C ALA A 111 10.04 5.64 14.64
N THR A 112 9.16 4.80 14.08
CA THR A 112 8.22 3.96 14.85
C THR A 112 8.84 2.61 15.23
N LEU A 113 9.45 1.95 14.25
CA LEU A 113 9.95 0.57 14.37
C LEU A 113 11.47 0.52 14.61
N GLY A 114 12.19 1.60 14.34
CA GLY A 114 13.66 1.60 14.30
C GLY A 114 14.24 0.94 13.05
N VAL A 115 13.38 0.52 12.11
CA VAL A 115 13.74 -0.16 10.87
C VAL A 115 13.80 0.88 9.74
N GLY A 116 14.94 0.97 9.04
CA GLY A 116 15.10 1.85 7.88
C GLY A 116 15.32 1.05 6.61
N LYS A 117 14.81 1.54 5.48
CA LYS A 117 15.20 1.00 4.17
C LYS A 117 16.62 1.43 3.81
N SER A 118 17.32 0.56 3.08
CA SER A 118 18.55 0.88 2.36
C SER A 118 18.33 1.18 0.87
N GLY A 119 17.07 1.30 0.42
CA GLY A 119 16.69 1.43 -0.99
C GLY A 119 15.91 2.71 -1.31
N HIS A 120 16.04 3.20 -2.55
CA HIS A 120 15.39 4.41 -3.04
C HIS A 120 14.24 4.06 -4.01
N GLY A 121 13.11 4.79 -3.94
CA GLY A 121 11.89 4.55 -4.73
C GLY A 121 12.00 4.62 -6.27
N LEU A 122 13.18 4.87 -6.84
CA LEU A 122 13.43 4.76 -8.28
C LEU A 122 14.00 3.38 -8.68
N GLN A 123 14.41 2.55 -7.73
CA GLN A 123 15.03 1.26 -8.00
C GLN A 123 14.04 0.26 -8.61
N ALA A 124 12.77 0.28 -8.21
CA ALA A 124 11.75 -0.65 -8.72
C ALA A 124 11.53 -0.52 -10.24
N ILE A 125 11.38 0.71 -10.74
CA ILE A 125 11.24 0.98 -12.19
C ILE A 125 12.49 0.49 -12.95
N GLU A 126 13.69 0.68 -12.39
CA GLU A 126 14.92 0.17 -13.01
C GLU A 126 14.98 -1.35 -13.03
N PHE A 127 14.60 -2.03 -11.94
CA PHE A 127 14.50 -3.49 -11.91
C PHE A 127 13.53 -4.00 -12.97
N PHE A 128 12.35 -3.38 -13.09
CA PHE A 128 11.39 -3.73 -14.14
C PHE A 128 11.97 -3.56 -15.55
N ARG A 129 12.58 -2.40 -15.83
CA ARG A 129 13.19 -2.10 -17.15
C ARG A 129 14.31 -3.07 -17.52
N ARG A 130 15.03 -3.62 -16.53
CA ARG A 130 16.09 -4.63 -16.72
C ARG A 130 15.59 -6.07 -16.71
N GLY A 131 14.30 -6.31 -16.47
CA GLY A 131 13.72 -7.65 -16.33
C GLY A 131 14.14 -8.37 -15.04
N GLU A 132 14.62 -7.65 -14.03
CA GLU A 132 15.06 -8.18 -12.73
C GLU A 132 13.85 -8.42 -11.80
N ILE A 133 12.92 -9.28 -12.23
CA ILE A 133 11.61 -9.47 -11.60
C ILE A 133 11.70 -9.93 -10.14
N ASP A 134 12.67 -10.78 -9.79
CA ASP A 134 12.81 -11.26 -8.42
C ASP A 134 13.21 -10.12 -7.46
N LYS A 135 14.06 -9.18 -7.91
CA LYS A 135 14.38 -7.99 -7.12
C LYS A 135 13.20 -7.03 -7.00
N LEU A 136 12.40 -6.91 -8.06
CA LEU A 136 11.15 -6.13 -8.03
C LEU A 136 10.16 -6.72 -7.01
N ARG A 137 10.02 -8.05 -6.98
CA ARG A 137 9.21 -8.77 -5.98
C ARG A 137 9.72 -8.52 -4.57
N ASP A 138 11.02 -8.72 -4.33
CA ASP A 138 11.62 -8.52 -3.01
C ASP A 138 11.42 -7.08 -2.52
N TYR A 139 11.57 -6.11 -3.42
CA TYR A 139 11.38 -4.70 -3.12
C TYR A 139 9.93 -4.40 -2.72
N CYS A 140 8.95 -4.78 -3.53
CA CYS A 140 7.53 -4.52 -3.24
C CYS A 140 7.06 -5.28 -1.99
N LEU A 141 7.46 -6.54 -1.80
CA LEU A 141 7.10 -7.31 -0.60
C LEU A 141 7.74 -6.75 0.67
N MET A 142 8.91 -6.11 0.57
CA MET A 142 9.50 -5.37 1.68
C MET A 142 8.61 -4.17 2.07
N ASP A 143 8.09 -3.43 1.10
CA ASP A 143 7.21 -2.28 1.33
C ASP A 143 5.88 -2.70 1.96
N VAL A 144 5.29 -3.80 1.49
CA VAL A 144 4.13 -4.44 2.13
C VAL A 144 4.44 -4.84 3.57
N LYS A 145 5.60 -5.46 3.81
CA LYS A 145 6.01 -5.89 5.15
C LYS A 145 6.18 -4.70 6.10
N ILE A 146 6.87 -3.64 5.67
CA ILE A 146 7.05 -2.43 6.47
C ILE A 146 5.70 -1.78 6.76
N THR A 147 4.81 -1.71 5.77
CA THR A 147 3.46 -1.18 5.94
C THR A 147 2.65 -1.98 6.95
N LYS A 148 2.72 -3.32 6.89
CA LYS A 148 2.12 -4.22 7.89
C LYS A 148 2.67 -3.95 9.29
N GLU A 149 3.99 -3.85 9.44
CA GLU A 149 4.62 -3.64 10.75
C GLU A 149 4.27 -2.27 11.35
N VAL A 150 4.21 -1.21 10.53
CA VAL A 150 3.75 0.12 10.96
C VAL A 150 2.29 0.07 11.39
N TYR A 151 1.43 -0.61 10.63
CA TYR A 151 0.03 -0.83 10.98
C TYR A 151 -0.12 -1.57 12.32
N GLU A 152 0.61 -2.66 12.52
CA GLU A 152 0.57 -3.46 13.75
C GLU A 152 1.10 -2.66 14.96
N ALA A 153 2.15 -1.86 14.78
CA ALA A 153 2.63 -0.95 15.81
C ALA A 153 1.59 0.12 16.15
N GLY A 154 0.96 0.72 15.14
CA GLY A 154 -0.11 1.70 15.34
C GLY A 154 -1.34 1.13 16.06
N LEU A 155 -1.71 -0.13 15.80
CA LEU A 155 -2.75 -0.82 16.56
C LEU A 155 -2.36 -1.04 18.03
N ARG A 156 -1.14 -1.52 18.27
CA ARG A 156 -0.66 -1.85 19.62
C ARG A 156 -0.44 -0.60 20.48
N GLU A 157 0.14 0.43 19.89
CA GLU A 157 0.62 1.62 20.60
C GLU A 157 -0.34 2.81 20.50
N ARG A 158 -1.34 2.73 19.62
CA ARG A 158 -2.28 3.82 19.28
C ARG A 158 -1.59 5.10 18.81
N THR A 159 -0.32 4.97 18.43
CA THR A 159 0.52 6.05 17.95
C THR A 159 1.49 5.53 16.89
N VAL A 160 1.88 6.40 15.98
CA VAL A 160 3.03 6.22 15.08
C VAL A 160 3.94 7.43 15.23
N LYS A 161 5.19 7.33 14.81
CA LYS A 161 6.20 8.38 15.00
C LYS A 161 6.80 8.80 13.66
N TYR A 162 7.30 10.02 13.59
CA TYR A 162 8.14 10.52 12.51
C TYR A 162 9.17 11.52 13.07
N LYS A 163 10.16 11.90 12.27
CA LYS A 163 11.09 13.00 12.62
C LYS A 163 10.66 14.29 11.95
N ASP A 164 10.53 15.36 12.71
CA ASP A 164 10.26 16.69 12.16
C ASP A 164 11.48 17.27 11.42
N ARG A 165 11.33 18.47 10.86
CA ARG A 165 12.42 19.16 10.13
C ARG A 165 13.63 19.51 11.01
N ALA A 166 13.44 19.60 12.33
CA ALA A 166 14.51 19.82 13.30
C ALA A 166 15.13 18.50 13.79
N GLY A 167 14.65 17.34 13.31
CA GLY A 167 15.11 16.03 13.70
C GLY A 167 14.50 15.50 14.99
N ASN A 168 13.53 16.20 15.58
CA ASN A 168 12.86 15.75 16.79
C ASN A 168 11.89 14.63 16.47
N LEU A 169 11.83 13.62 17.35
CA LEU A 169 10.87 12.54 17.25
C LEU A 169 9.49 13.03 17.70
N VAL A 170 8.53 13.02 16.79
CA VAL A 170 7.15 13.43 17.04
C VAL A 170 6.26 12.19 17.03
N SER A 171 5.40 12.05 18.04
CA SER A 171 4.39 10.98 18.12
C SER A 171 3.03 11.49 17.65
N VAL A 172 2.38 10.73 16.78
CA VAL A 172 1.08 11.05 16.16
C VAL A 172 0.07 10.02 16.64
N PRO A 173 -1.03 10.42 17.31
CA PRO A 173 -2.08 9.50 17.71
C PRO A 173 -2.87 8.99 16.49
N VAL A 174 -3.07 7.67 16.42
CA VAL A 174 -3.77 7.00 15.32
C VAL A 174 -4.86 6.07 15.83
N ASP A 175 -5.87 5.85 15.00
CA ASP A 175 -6.94 4.88 15.22
C ASP A 175 -7.02 3.96 14.00
N PHE A 176 -6.38 2.79 14.12
CA PHE A 176 -6.30 1.78 13.04
C PHE A 176 -7.29 0.63 13.22
N GLU A 177 -8.16 0.70 14.25
CA GLU A 177 -9.13 -0.35 14.51
C GLU A 177 -10.08 -0.52 13.32
N LEU A 178 -10.44 -1.76 13.00
CA LEU A 178 -11.41 -2.04 11.97
C LEU A 178 -12.81 -1.66 12.49
N LYS A 179 -13.44 -0.70 11.81
CA LYS A 179 -14.81 -0.27 12.14
C LYS A 179 -15.79 -1.17 11.39
N ASN A 180 -16.73 -1.77 12.12
CA ASN A 180 -17.81 -2.57 11.56
C ASN A 180 -18.85 -1.68 10.88
N GLU A 181 -18.46 -1.01 9.81
CA GLU A 181 -19.38 -0.37 8.88
C GLU A 181 -19.79 -1.45 7.88
N GLY A 182 -21.05 -1.88 7.90
CA GLY A 182 -21.54 -3.05 7.16
C GLY A 182 -21.01 -3.12 5.71
N ARG A 183 -20.64 -4.33 5.27
CA ARG A 183 -20.06 -4.58 3.94
C ARG A 183 -20.88 -3.88 2.85
N LYS A 184 -20.31 -2.86 2.21
CA LYS A 184 -20.90 -2.28 1.00
C LYS A 184 -20.86 -3.32 -0.11
N ALA A 185 -21.94 -3.43 -0.88
CA ALA A 185 -21.97 -4.32 -2.03
C ALA A 185 -20.87 -3.89 -3.03
N VAL A 186 -19.87 -4.75 -3.20
CA VAL A 186 -18.82 -4.60 -4.22
C VAL A 186 -19.28 -5.36 -5.46
N ASN A 187 -19.16 -4.76 -6.64
CA ASN A 187 -19.39 -5.46 -7.89
C ASN A 187 -18.28 -6.50 -8.07
N LEU A 188 -18.62 -7.79 -7.93
CA LEU A 188 -17.68 -8.89 -8.05
C LEU A 188 -17.22 -9.07 -9.49
N THR A 189 -15.93 -9.30 -9.69
CA THR A 189 -15.41 -9.73 -10.98
C THR A 189 -15.88 -11.15 -11.27
N MET A 190 -16.45 -11.36 -12.47
CA MET A 190 -16.88 -12.69 -12.90
C MET A 190 -15.64 -13.55 -13.17
N PRO A 191 -15.58 -14.79 -12.68
CA PRO A 191 -14.51 -15.71 -13.07
C PRO A 191 -14.66 -16.00 -14.58
N PHE A 192 -13.61 -15.71 -15.34
CA PHE A 192 -13.47 -16.16 -16.73
C PHE A 192 -12.59 -17.41 -16.78
#